data_AF-A0A7R8ZSN9-F1
#
_entry.id   AF-A0A7R8ZSN9-F1
#
_cell.length_a   1.000
_cell.length_b   1.000
_cell.length_c   1.000
_cell.angle_alpha   90.00
_cell.angle_beta   90.00
_cell.angle_gamma   90.00
#
_symmetry.space_group_name_H-M   'P 1'
#
loop_
_entity.id
_entity.type
_entity.pdbx_description
1 polymer ?
#
loop_
_entity_poly.entity_id
_entity_poly.type
_entity_poly.pdbx_seq_one_letter_code
_entity_poly.pdbx_strand_id
1 'polypeptide(L)'
;MLTMLQSARIFTTSLVIGKARCILPILEEQTRSYFRWNPNHYKFPNPPGGHGGRHPRKGLTRQRPAPMRQYVYKPLLPEDGKYTVDPIPTHRLGGRDPETGRKIVYRGGGLKRTYYMIDHVRKPNSDGTPYEERVLKIFKSDCHTSFLALVGNGLNLRNLYATANMTPGMIIRSHGDIPKIPG
;
A
#
# COMPACT_ATOMS: atom_id res chain seq x y z
N MET A 1 22.18 -7.25 57.12
CA MET A 1 21.41 -8.41 56.61
C MET A 1 20.07 -7.92 56.09
N LEU A 2 19.86 -8.03 54.76
CA LEU A 2 18.63 -8.38 54.01
C LEU A 2 17.25 -7.84 54.51
N THR A 3 16.27 -7.40 53.71
CA THR A 3 16.05 -7.33 52.24
C THR A 3 14.80 -6.47 51.95
N MET A 4 14.79 -5.91 50.74
CA MET A 4 13.67 -5.39 49.93
C MET A 4 12.22 -5.75 50.33
N LEU A 5 11.35 -4.74 50.34
CA LEU A 5 9.93 -4.89 50.01
C LEU A 5 9.55 -3.85 48.95
N GLN A 6 9.36 -4.38 47.74
CA GLN A 6 8.95 -3.71 46.52
C GLN A 6 7.44 -3.47 46.59
N SER A 7 7.00 -2.23 46.73
CA SER A 7 5.58 -1.86 46.62
C SER A 7 5.26 -1.43 45.19
N ALA A 8 4.36 -2.18 44.57
CA ALA A 8 3.91 -2.05 43.20
C ALA A 8 3.21 -0.70 42.96
N ARG A 9 3.83 0.16 42.14
CA ARG A 9 3.16 1.32 41.54
C ARG A 9 2.54 0.89 40.21
N ILE A 10 1.24 0.62 40.26
CA ILE A 10 0.38 0.50 39.09
C ILE A 10 0.26 1.91 38.48
N PHE A 11 1.09 2.20 37.47
CA PHE A 11 0.93 3.40 36.65
C PHE A 11 0.05 3.03 35.45
N THR A 12 -1.23 3.31 35.60
CA THR A 12 -2.17 3.56 34.52
C THR A 12 -1.70 4.78 33.73
N THR A 13 -1.16 4.56 32.54
CA THR A 13 -1.00 5.61 31.52
C THR A 13 -1.60 5.14 30.20
N SER A 14 -2.90 5.41 30.08
CA SER A 14 -3.56 5.64 28.80
C SER A 14 -2.82 6.77 28.06
N LEU A 15 -2.02 6.44 27.04
CA LEU A 15 -1.43 7.43 26.16
C LEU A 15 -2.14 7.41 24.80
N VAL A 16 -2.95 8.44 24.63
CA VAL A 16 -3.59 8.90 23.38
C VAL A 16 -2.53 9.04 22.28
N ILE A 17 -2.56 8.17 21.28
CA ILE A 17 -1.74 8.33 20.06
C ILE A 17 -2.46 9.32 19.15
N GLY A 18 -2.37 10.60 19.51
CA GLY A 18 -2.82 11.72 18.71
C GLY A 18 -1.68 12.27 17.85
N LYS A 19 -1.90 12.36 16.54
CA LYS A 19 -1.27 13.33 15.62
C LYS A 19 0.26 13.48 15.75
N ALA A 20 1.03 12.44 15.46
CA ALA A 20 2.43 12.63 15.11
C ALA A 20 2.53 12.89 13.60
N ARG A 21 2.61 14.17 13.23
CA ARG A 21 2.98 14.60 11.87
C ARG A 21 4.39 14.12 11.57
N CYS A 22 4.53 13.11 10.72
CA CYS A 22 5.83 12.63 10.25
C CYS A 22 6.51 13.73 9.44
N ILE A 23 7.70 14.17 9.86
CA ILE A 23 8.59 15.04 9.08
C ILE A 23 9.66 14.12 8.52
N LEU A 24 9.63 13.84 7.22
CA LEU A 24 10.79 13.32 6.49
C LEU A 24 10.76 13.80 5.02
N PRO A 25 11.63 14.73 4.63
CA PRO A 25 11.91 15.05 3.23
C PRO A 25 12.90 14.05 2.56
N ILE A 26 13.29 12.96 3.25
CA ILE A 26 14.35 12.04 2.77
C ILE A 26 13.78 10.86 1.94
N LEU A 27 12.46 10.64 1.95
CA LEU A 27 11.79 9.65 1.09
C LEU A 27 11.30 10.23 -0.25
N GLU A 28 11.45 11.53 -0.46
CA GLU A 28 10.90 12.24 -1.63
C GLU A 28 11.72 12.00 -2.90
N GLU A 29 13.03 11.74 -2.80
CA GLU A 29 13.86 11.43 -3.95
C GLU A 29 13.72 9.99 -4.45
N GLN A 30 13.51 9.02 -3.56
CA GLN A 30 13.36 7.62 -3.97
C GLN A 30 11.95 7.29 -4.50
N THR A 31 10.94 8.10 -4.20
CA THR A 31 9.59 7.93 -4.77
C THR A 31 9.45 8.62 -6.14
N ARG A 32 10.27 9.63 -6.43
CA ARG A 32 10.23 10.40 -7.70
C ARG A 32 10.64 9.57 -8.93
N SER A 33 11.51 8.57 -8.77
CA SER A 33 11.99 7.72 -9.87
C SER A 33 11.02 6.59 -10.24
N TYR A 34 10.14 6.15 -9.34
CA TYR A 34 9.14 5.11 -9.63
C TYR A 34 7.86 5.65 -10.27
N PHE A 35 7.58 6.95 -10.13
CA PHE A 35 6.40 7.59 -10.71
C PHE A 35 6.62 8.21 -12.11
N ARG A 36 7.82 8.08 -12.70
CA ARG A 36 8.05 8.55 -14.07
C ARG A 36 7.77 7.43 -15.07
N TRP A 37 6.49 7.20 -15.34
CA TRP A 37 6.02 6.34 -16.42
C TRP A 37 6.48 6.92 -17.78
N ASN A 38 7.20 6.13 -18.58
CA ASN A 38 7.52 6.45 -19.98
C ASN A 38 6.41 5.89 -20.89
N PRO A 39 5.62 6.75 -21.56
CA PRO A 39 4.46 6.33 -22.36
C PRO A 39 4.79 5.46 -23.58
N ASN A 40 6.04 5.49 -24.05
CA ASN A 40 6.38 5.07 -25.41
C ASN A 40 6.93 3.64 -25.52
N HIS A 41 7.02 2.90 -24.41
CA HIS A 41 7.79 1.65 -24.39
C HIS A 41 7.07 0.40 -24.90
N TYR A 42 5.78 0.49 -25.26
CA TYR A 42 5.03 -0.67 -25.78
C TYR A 42 4.19 -0.31 -27.00
N LYS A 43 4.74 -0.52 -28.19
CA LYS A 43 3.97 -0.66 -29.43
C LYS A 43 3.63 -2.13 -29.61
N PHE A 44 2.44 -2.55 -29.21
CA PHE A 44 1.94 -3.88 -29.54
C PHE A 44 1.41 -3.88 -30.99
N PRO A 45 1.63 -4.94 -31.78
CA PRO A 45 1.00 -5.08 -33.08
C PRO A 45 -0.52 -5.17 -32.93
N ASN A 46 -1.25 -4.57 -33.86
CA ASN A 46 -2.72 -4.61 -33.87
C ASN A 46 -3.20 -6.07 -33.97
N PRO A 47 -4.21 -6.50 -33.19
CA PRO A 47 -4.76 -7.84 -33.31
C PRO A 47 -5.51 -8.02 -34.64
N PRO A 48 -5.56 -9.24 -35.20
CA PRO A 48 -6.30 -9.53 -36.42
C PRO A 48 -7.80 -9.28 -36.21
N GLY A 49 -8.41 -8.57 -37.16
CA GLY A 49 -9.74 -7.98 -37.04
C GLY A 49 -10.88 -9.00 -36.89
N GLY A 50 -11.71 -8.82 -35.85
CA GLY A 50 -12.96 -9.55 -35.68
C GLY A 50 -14.10 -8.94 -36.52
N HIS A 51 -14.80 -9.80 -37.26
CA HIS A 51 -16.00 -9.47 -38.03
C HIS A 51 -17.22 -9.25 -37.10
N GLY A 52 -18.03 -8.21 -37.36
CA GLY A 52 -19.44 -8.18 -36.91
C GLY A 52 -19.90 -7.11 -35.91
N GLY A 53 -19.21 -5.99 -35.75
CA GLY A 53 -19.69 -4.85 -34.95
C GLY A 53 -19.76 -3.57 -35.78
N ARG A 54 -20.78 -2.72 -35.56
CA ARG A 54 -20.86 -1.36 -36.14
C ARG A 54 -19.49 -0.71 -36.08
N HIS A 55 -18.88 -0.44 -37.23
CA HIS A 55 -17.57 0.19 -37.30
C HIS A 55 -17.59 1.47 -36.46
N PRO A 56 -16.60 1.70 -35.57
CA PRO A 56 -16.45 3.01 -34.97
C PRO A 56 -16.36 4.05 -36.09
N ARG A 57 -17.02 5.20 -35.92
CA ARG A 57 -16.95 6.31 -36.90
C ARG A 57 -15.47 6.51 -37.30
N LYS A 58 -15.17 6.44 -38.60
CA LYS A 58 -13.82 6.65 -39.15
C LYS A 58 -13.21 7.89 -38.51
N GLY A 59 -12.05 7.72 -37.85
CA GLY A 59 -11.30 8.81 -37.23
C GLY A 59 -11.25 8.82 -35.70
N LEU A 60 -12.07 8.02 -35.00
CA LEU A 60 -11.99 7.88 -33.54
C LEU A 60 -11.49 6.48 -33.18
N THR A 61 -10.18 6.23 -33.26
CA THR A 61 -9.59 5.09 -32.57
C THR A 61 -9.91 5.26 -31.08
N ARG A 62 -10.79 4.41 -30.53
CA ARG A 62 -10.91 4.24 -29.08
C ARG A 62 -9.56 3.73 -28.60
N GLN A 63 -8.66 4.64 -28.23
CA GLN A 63 -7.44 4.26 -27.57
C GLN A 63 -7.86 3.50 -26.31
N ARG A 64 -7.59 2.19 -26.28
CA ARG A 64 -7.81 1.41 -25.06
C ARG A 64 -6.84 2.01 -24.05
N PRO A 65 -7.33 2.60 -22.97
CA PRO A 65 -6.44 3.26 -22.04
C PRO A 65 -5.55 2.22 -21.37
N ALA A 66 -4.39 2.68 -20.91
CA ALA A 66 -3.30 1.82 -20.45
C ALA A 66 -3.80 0.74 -19.48
N PRO A 67 -3.41 -0.53 -19.65
CA PRO A 67 -3.98 -1.66 -18.92
C PRO A 67 -3.75 -1.63 -17.40
N MET A 68 -2.91 -0.72 -16.89
CA MET A 68 -2.45 -0.71 -15.50
C MET A 68 -3.25 0.19 -14.56
N ARG A 69 -4.13 1.09 -15.05
CA ARG A 69 -4.88 2.01 -14.17
C ARG A 69 -6.12 1.29 -13.60
N GLN A 70 -6.26 1.24 -12.28
CA GLN A 70 -7.47 0.70 -11.66
C GLN A 70 -8.64 1.68 -11.83
N TYR A 71 -9.54 1.42 -12.79
CA TYR A 71 -10.75 2.23 -13.03
C TYR A 71 -11.93 1.89 -12.11
N VAL A 72 -11.70 1.16 -11.02
CA VAL A 72 -12.77 0.71 -10.12
C VAL A 72 -13.02 1.74 -9.02
N TYR A 73 -11.95 2.19 -8.37
CA TYR A 73 -11.98 3.16 -7.29
C TYR A 73 -10.70 3.99 -7.30
N LYS A 74 -10.77 5.18 -6.69
CA LYS A 74 -9.65 6.09 -6.44
C LYS A 74 -9.56 6.35 -4.93
N PRO A 75 -8.46 5.98 -4.25
CA PRO A 75 -8.23 6.39 -2.87
C PRO A 75 -8.12 7.91 -2.76
N LEU A 76 -8.75 8.50 -1.75
CA LEU A 76 -8.59 9.91 -1.42
C LEU A 76 -7.37 10.06 -0.51
N LEU A 77 -6.18 10.06 -1.12
CA LEU A 77 -4.92 10.14 -0.39
C LEU A 77 -4.85 11.42 0.48
N PRO A 78 -4.12 11.39 1.60
CA PRO A 78 -3.86 12.59 2.40
C PRO A 78 -3.25 13.70 1.56
N GLU A 79 -3.68 14.94 1.77
CA GLU A 79 -3.16 16.12 1.06
C GLU A 79 -1.65 16.30 1.28
N ASP A 80 -1.18 15.95 2.47
CA ASP A 80 0.24 15.98 2.84
C ASP A 80 1.12 14.99 2.03
N GLY A 81 0.51 14.04 1.31
CA GLY A 81 1.22 12.97 0.59
C GLY A 81 1.95 11.97 1.49
N LYS A 82 1.82 12.11 2.81
CA LYS A 82 2.50 11.27 3.80
C LYS A 82 1.84 9.91 3.94
N TYR A 83 2.65 8.93 4.32
CA TYR A 83 2.17 7.60 4.66
C TYR A 83 1.31 7.64 5.92
N THR A 84 0.17 6.97 5.89
CA THR A 84 -0.76 6.86 7.02
C THR A 84 -1.24 5.43 7.17
N VAL A 85 -1.32 4.96 8.42
CA VAL A 85 -1.85 3.63 8.77
C VAL A 85 -3.38 3.60 8.79
N ASP A 86 -3.98 4.76 9.01
CA ASP A 86 -5.43 4.95 9.11
C ASP A 86 -6.16 4.57 7.82
N PRO A 87 -7.42 4.09 7.93
CA PRO A 87 -8.23 3.77 6.77
C PRO A 87 -8.54 5.02 5.95
N ILE A 88 -8.26 4.93 4.65
CA ILE A 88 -8.48 6.01 3.69
C ILE A 88 -9.81 5.78 2.96
N PRO A 89 -10.70 6.79 2.89
CA PRO A 89 -11.92 6.68 2.11
C PRO A 89 -11.62 6.59 0.61
N THR A 90 -12.42 5.81 -0.11
CA THR A 90 -12.29 5.67 -1.57
C THR A 90 -13.47 6.32 -2.29
N HIS A 91 -13.19 6.91 -3.45
CA HIS A 91 -14.20 7.34 -4.41
C HIS A 91 -14.37 6.28 -5.49
N ARG A 92 -15.59 5.93 -5.86
CA ARG A 92 -15.85 4.92 -6.88
C ARG A 92 -15.93 5.52 -8.26
N LEU A 93 -15.21 4.92 -9.19
CA LEU A 93 -15.15 5.39 -10.57
C LEU A 93 -16.15 4.66 -11.47
N GLY A 94 -16.59 3.45 -11.10
CA GLY A 94 -17.55 2.68 -11.91
C GLY A 94 -17.02 2.39 -13.32
N GLY A 95 -15.73 2.13 -13.44
CA GLY A 95 -15.08 1.87 -14.72
C GLY A 95 -14.92 3.11 -15.60
N ARG A 96 -15.11 4.32 -15.06
CA ARG A 96 -14.89 5.59 -15.75
C ARG A 96 -13.47 6.11 -15.51
N ASP A 97 -12.97 6.83 -16.49
CA ASP A 97 -11.73 7.58 -16.36
C ASP A 97 -11.92 8.73 -15.34
N PRO A 98 -11.07 8.86 -14.30
CA PRO A 98 -11.16 9.96 -13.36
C PRO A 98 -10.92 11.34 -14.01
N GLU A 99 -10.17 11.40 -15.12
CA GLU A 99 -9.86 12.68 -15.80
C GLU A 99 -10.90 12.98 -16.89
N THR A 100 -11.16 12.04 -17.79
CA THR A 100 -12.06 12.28 -18.93
C THR A 100 -13.53 11.95 -18.67
N GLY A 101 -13.86 11.23 -17.59
CA GLY A 101 -15.21 10.77 -17.27
C GLY A 101 -15.79 9.69 -18.21
N ARG A 102 -15.04 9.31 -19.26
CA ARG A 102 -15.47 8.32 -20.25
C ARG A 102 -15.49 6.92 -19.65
N LYS A 103 -16.46 6.11 -20.04
CA LYS A 103 -16.55 4.72 -19.61
C LYS A 103 -15.50 3.88 -20.35
N ILE A 104 -14.60 3.29 -19.58
CA ILE A 104 -13.50 2.46 -20.06
C ILE A 104 -13.84 0.99 -19.84
N VAL A 105 -14.22 0.65 -18.61
CA VAL A 105 -14.54 -0.72 -18.18
C VAL A 105 -16.00 -0.77 -17.74
N TYR A 106 -16.66 -1.92 -17.97
CA TYR A 106 -17.99 -2.16 -17.43
C TYR A 106 -17.87 -2.69 -16.00
N ARG A 107 -17.82 -1.79 -15.01
CA ARG A 107 -17.82 -2.11 -13.57
C ARG A 107 -18.72 -1.10 -12.84
N GLY A 108 -19.45 -1.50 -11.81
CA GLY A 108 -20.31 -0.59 -11.05
C GLY A 108 -20.91 -1.24 -9.81
N GLY A 109 -21.41 -0.42 -8.89
CA GLY A 109 -22.09 -0.89 -7.67
C GLY A 109 -21.16 -1.45 -6.58
N GLY A 110 -21.73 -2.26 -5.69
CA GLY A 110 -21.06 -2.97 -4.58
C GLY A 110 -21.08 -2.25 -3.22
N LEU A 111 -20.37 -2.79 -2.21
CA LEU A 111 -20.20 -2.21 -0.85
C LEU A 111 -19.04 -1.20 -0.72
N LYS A 112 -19.26 -0.03 -0.10
CA LYS A 112 -18.25 1.02 0.06
C LYS A 112 -16.97 0.43 0.67
N ARG A 113 -15.81 0.72 0.08
CA ARG A 113 -14.53 0.12 0.48
C ARG A 113 -13.64 1.17 1.13
N THR A 114 -12.86 0.74 2.12
CA THR A 114 -11.75 1.50 2.67
C THR A 114 -10.43 1.00 2.07
N TYR A 115 -9.53 1.94 1.82
CA TYR A 115 -8.18 1.65 1.35
C TYR A 115 -7.21 1.78 2.53
N TYR A 116 -6.23 0.89 2.60
CA TYR A 116 -5.12 0.99 3.55
C TYR A 116 -3.85 1.19 2.75
N MET A 117 -3.01 2.15 3.14
CA MET A 117 -1.70 2.30 2.51
C MET A 117 -0.82 1.12 2.91
N ILE A 118 -0.20 0.48 1.92
CA ILE A 118 0.67 -0.67 2.11
C ILE A 118 2.09 -0.22 1.80
N ASP A 119 3.00 -0.53 2.70
CA ASP A 119 4.42 -0.40 2.42
C ASP A 119 4.92 -1.65 1.69
N HIS A 120 5.40 -1.46 0.47
CA HIS A 120 5.93 -2.54 -0.36
C HIS A 120 7.43 -2.76 -0.15
N VAL A 121 8.12 -1.81 0.50
CA VAL A 121 9.58 -1.80 0.57
C VAL A 121 10.03 -2.26 1.96
N ARG A 122 10.58 -3.48 2.00
CA ARG A 122 11.23 -4.03 3.20
C ARG A 122 12.73 -3.81 3.07
N LYS A 123 13.25 -2.85 3.84
CA LYS A 123 14.69 -2.51 3.89
C LYS A 123 15.24 -2.72 5.30
N PRO A 124 16.53 -3.05 5.42
CA PRO A 124 17.22 -3.02 6.71
C PRO A 124 17.31 -1.59 7.26
N ASN A 125 17.84 -1.45 8.47
CA ASN A 125 18.20 -0.15 9.02
C ASN A 125 19.30 0.52 8.18
N SER A 126 19.45 1.84 8.34
CA SER A 126 20.56 2.62 7.74
C SER A 126 21.93 2.05 8.09
N ASP A 127 22.04 1.47 9.28
CA ASP A 127 23.30 0.98 9.85
C ASP A 127 23.65 -0.43 9.35
N GLY A 128 22.86 -0.98 8.41
CA GLY A 128 23.00 -2.35 7.89
C GLY A 128 22.39 -3.42 8.80
N THR A 129 22.02 -3.08 10.04
CA THR A 129 21.39 -4.03 10.96
C THR A 129 20.00 -4.46 10.46
N PRO A 130 19.59 -5.72 10.75
CA PRO A 130 18.26 -6.19 10.39
C PRO A 130 17.18 -5.32 11.02
N TYR A 131 16.20 -4.91 10.22
CA TYR A 131 15.06 -4.18 10.75
C TYR A 131 14.08 -5.15 11.38
N GLU A 132 14.00 -5.14 12.72
CA GLU A 132 13.08 -5.98 13.47
C GLU A 132 11.76 -5.25 13.71
N GLU A 133 10.64 -5.91 13.51
CA GLU A 133 9.33 -5.33 13.77
C GLU A 133 8.39 -6.36 14.38
N ARG A 134 7.48 -5.94 15.25
CA ARG A 134 6.49 -6.83 15.87
C ARG A 134 5.15 -6.72 15.14
N VAL A 135 4.57 -7.87 14.79
CA VAL A 135 3.21 -7.95 14.25
C VAL A 135 2.23 -7.63 15.37
N LEU A 136 1.43 -6.57 15.21
CA LEU A 136 0.45 -6.13 16.20
C LEU A 136 -0.92 -6.74 15.95
N LYS A 137 -1.35 -6.74 14.68
CA LYS A 137 -2.68 -7.23 14.28
C LYS A 137 -2.65 -7.71 12.84
N ILE A 138 -3.46 -8.73 12.55
CA ILE A 138 -3.75 -9.19 11.19
C ILE A 138 -5.24 -8.95 10.92
N PHE A 139 -5.56 -8.37 9.77
CA PHE A 139 -6.94 -8.01 9.42
C PHE A 139 -7.20 -8.12 7.93
N LYS A 140 -8.48 -8.26 7.57
CA LYS A 140 -8.91 -8.32 6.17
C LYS A 140 -9.09 -6.91 5.61
N SER A 141 -8.61 -6.68 4.39
CA SER A 141 -8.86 -5.45 3.64
C SER A 141 -9.93 -5.67 2.57
N ASP A 142 -10.70 -4.63 2.28
CA ASP A 142 -11.75 -4.66 1.23
C ASP A 142 -11.17 -4.52 -0.18
N CYS A 143 -10.00 -3.90 -0.28
CA CYS A 143 -9.36 -3.56 -1.54
C CYS A 143 -8.38 -4.63 -2.04
N HIS A 144 -7.88 -5.49 -1.14
CA HIS A 144 -6.92 -6.53 -1.49
C HIS A 144 -7.46 -7.93 -1.21
N THR A 145 -7.05 -8.87 -2.05
CA THR A 145 -7.36 -10.30 -1.86
C THR A 145 -6.65 -10.87 -0.65
N SER A 146 -5.43 -10.41 -0.37
CA SER A 146 -4.64 -10.82 0.79
C SER A 146 -5.08 -10.17 2.10
N PHE A 147 -4.71 -10.79 3.22
CA PHE A 147 -4.75 -10.17 4.54
C PHE A 147 -3.62 -9.15 4.69
N LEU A 148 -3.87 -8.13 5.52
CA LEU A 148 -2.88 -7.14 5.91
C LEU A 148 -2.45 -7.37 7.34
N ALA A 149 -1.18 -7.08 7.62
CA ALA A 149 -0.61 -7.08 8.95
C ALA A 149 -0.21 -5.65 9.31
N LEU A 150 -0.71 -5.17 10.45
CA LEU A 150 -0.19 -3.97 11.09
C LEU A 150 1.04 -4.38 11.89
N VAL A 151 2.16 -3.76 11.57
CA VAL A 151 3.47 -4.06 12.16
C VAL A 151 4.07 -2.78 12.73
N GLY A 152 4.76 -2.90 13.85
CA GLY A 152 5.40 -1.75 14.51
C GLY A 152 6.81 -2.02 15.00
N ASN A 153 7.64 -0.99 14.92
CA ASN A 153 8.93 -0.89 15.61
C ASN A 153 9.01 0.49 16.27
N GLY A 154 9.03 0.51 17.61
CA GLY A 154 9.03 1.74 18.39
C GLY A 154 7.83 2.63 18.06
N LEU A 155 8.10 3.79 17.46
CA LEU A 155 7.09 4.78 17.05
C LEU A 155 6.62 4.60 15.59
N ASN A 156 7.27 3.74 14.82
CA ASN A 156 6.95 3.54 13.41
C ASN A 156 5.94 2.41 13.26
N LEU A 157 4.82 2.71 12.61
CA LEU A 157 3.77 1.75 12.29
C LEU A 157 3.56 1.71 10.78
N ARG A 158 3.40 0.50 10.22
CA ARG A 158 3.08 0.31 8.82
C ARG A 158 2.25 -0.94 8.58
N ASN A 159 1.47 -0.89 7.51
CA ASN A 159 0.71 -2.05 7.01
C ASN A 159 1.53 -2.77 5.94
N LEU A 160 1.62 -4.09 6.08
CA LEU A 160 2.26 -5.00 5.14
C LEU A 160 1.26 -6.05 4.67
N TYR A 161 1.57 -6.74 3.57
CA TYR A 161 0.89 -8.00 3.27
C TYR A 161 1.29 -9.07 4.29
N ALA A 162 0.29 -9.72 4.86
CA ALA A 162 0.48 -10.84 5.78
C ALA A 162 0.93 -12.09 5.00
N THR A 163 1.88 -12.83 5.55
CA THR A 163 2.26 -14.16 5.05
C THR A 163 1.42 -15.24 5.73
N ALA A 164 1.36 -16.45 5.14
CA ALA A 164 0.43 -17.50 5.54
C ALA A 164 0.51 -17.88 7.04
N ASN A 165 1.73 -17.94 7.61
CA ASN A 165 1.95 -18.36 8.99
C ASN A 165 2.23 -17.19 9.94
N MET A 166 1.86 -15.97 9.55
CA MET A 166 2.06 -14.79 10.38
C MET A 166 1.03 -14.76 11.52
N THR A 167 1.49 -14.48 12.75
CA THR A 167 0.62 -14.37 13.92
C THR A 167 0.88 -13.06 14.69
N PRO A 168 -0.13 -12.50 15.38
CA PRO A 168 0.10 -11.37 16.28
C PRO A 168 1.11 -11.72 17.38
N GLY A 169 2.03 -10.80 17.66
CA GLY A 169 3.15 -10.98 18.58
C GLY A 169 4.44 -11.49 17.93
N MET A 170 4.38 -12.03 16.70
CA MET A 170 5.55 -12.50 15.98
C MET A 170 6.50 -11.34 15.62
N ILE A 171 7.81 -11.59 15.68
CA ILE A 171 8.84 -10.65 15.24
C ILE A 171 9.23 -11.01 13.80
N ILE A 172 9.15 -10.02 12.90
CA ILE A 172 9.65 -10.13 11.54
C ILE A 172 10.98 -9.38 11.42
N ARG A 173 11.86 -9.87 10.55
CA ARG A 173 13.18 -9.27 10.31
C ARG A 173 13.36 -8.99 8.83
N SER A 174 13.80 -7.78 8.50
CA SER A 174 14.18 -7.40 7.15
C SER A 174 15.70 -7.27 7.08
N HIS A 175 16.35 -8.19 6.39
CA HIS A 175 17.79 -8.23 6.17
C HIS A 175 18.14 -7.59 4.82
N GLY A 176 19.29 -6.93 4.72
CA GLY A 176 19.87 -6.50 3.44
C GLY A 176 21.13 -7.27 3.05
N ASP A 177 21.74 -7.97 4.01
CA ASP A 177 23.01 -8.67 3.80
C ASP A 177 22.80 -10.03 3.13
N ILE A 178 23.70 -10.36 2.21
CA ILE A 178 23.74 -11.66 1.53
C ILE A 178 24.89 -12.47 2.15
N PRO A 179 24.60 -13.49 2.98
CA PRO A 179 25.64 -14.32 3.58
C PRO A 179 26.35 -15.16 2.51
N LYS A 180 27.67 -15.37 2.67
CA LYS A 180 28.52 -16.10 1.72
C LYS A 180 28.19 -17.61 1.64
N ILE A 181 27.61 -18.15 2.70
CA ILE A 181 27.16 -19.54 2.79
C ILE A 181 25.68 -19.50 3.12
N PRO A 182 24.80 -20.04 2.27
CA PRO A 182 23.39 -20.20 2.62
C PRO A 182 23.32 -21.29 3.71
N GLY A 183 22.77 -20.93 4.86
CA GLY A 183 22.40 -21.90 5.90
C GLY A 183 21.21 -22.75 5.49
#